data_AF-A0A0F8V6F0-F1
#
_entry.id   AF-A0A0F8V6F0-F1
#
_cell.length_a   1.000
_cell.length_b   1.000
_cell.length_c   1.000
_cell.angle_alpha   90.00
_cell.angle_beta   90.00
_cell.angle_gamma   90.00
#
_symmetry.space_group_name_H-M   'P 1'
#
loop_
_entity.id
_entity.type
_entity.pdbx_description
1 polymer ?
#
loop_
_entity_poly.entity_id
_entity_poly.type
_entity_poly.pdbx_seq_one_letter_code
_entity_poly.pdbx_strand_id
1 'polypeptide(L)'
;MGASQKRKKEKQKDFQKPKLKVGKAKAKPDNFTDTSFKSKSIVLNQQSLKLNAPTANAQFTHHLSLLSSKSDAQRRDSIAHLTTSITARPVDSPLPQPVSMILPAVLPLILDANSGVRTQLLKLLRSLPESDVQDHVIQLLPYIRAGMTHLAADIRLSAIEILSWLLHVAGAEVVSSAGGWVKTLNCFLSLLGWHTEASSKWTSISSASASATTKTSTNRSTFGKAGAAGRPQVKVLAVLAEFLQAGFGFQEADSEGDEVAAAGGPFPIVQVQAQMIPRTAAPYLYLNLFGQPRDEEGEMYETREDRYRVFESRFLAAVEKGVEGARQEGGEVGRASAGVRRALAEGRT
;
A
#
# COMPACT_ATOMS: atom_id res chain seq x y z
N MET A 1 95.96 13.52 23.04
CA MET A 1 95.10 12.67 22.20
C MET A 1 93.94 12.13 23.02
N GLY A 2 92.69 12.44 22.65
CA GLY A 2 91.52 11.88 23.36
C GLY A 2 90.22 12.59 23.01
N ALA A 3 89.62 12.26 21.87
CA ALA A 3 88.25 12.70 21.58
C ALA A 3 87.29 12.09 22.61
N SER A 4 86.57 12.96 23.35
CA SER A 4 85.68 12.62 24.46
C SER A 4 84.72 11.47 24.11
N GLN A 5 84.68 10.45 24.97
CA GLN A 5 83.82 9.26 24.92
C GLN A 5 82.33 9.61 24.69
N LYS A 6 81.90 10.82 25.05
CA LYS A 6 80.54 11.32 24.85
C LYS A 6 80.19 11.50 23.36
N ARG A 7 81.09 12.07 22.57
CA ARG A 7 80.92 12.22 21.10
C ARG A 7 80.92 10.88 20.37
N LYS A 8 81.67 9.89 20.87
CA LYS A 8 81.66 8.51 20.32
C LYS A 8 80.34 7.78 20.64
N LYS A 9 79.77 7.98 21.83
CA LYS A 9 78.48 7.41 22.22
C LYS A 9 77.29 8.03 21.48
N GLU A 10 77.36 9.33 21.15
CA GLU A 10 76.36 9.99 20.30
C GLU A 10 76.40 9.44 18.86
N LYS A 11 77.58 9.33 18.24
CA LYS A 11 77.73 8.69 16.93
C LYS A 11 77.31 7.21 16.89
N GLN A 12 77.42 6.49 18.01
CA GLN A 12 76.95 5.10 18.13
C GLN A 12 75.43 4.98 18.20
N LYS A 13 74.70 6.04 18.54
CA LYS A 13 73.24 6.06 18.53
C LYS A 13 72.68 6.31 17.13
N ASP A 14 73.41 7.04 16.28
CA ASP A 14 72.98 7.38 14.92
C ASP A 14 72.92 6.19 13.95
N PHE A 15 73.65 5.09 14.22
CA PHE A 15 73.75 3.94 13.31
C PHE A 15 73.54 2.59 14.02
N GLN A 16 72.45 2.47 14.79
CA GLN A 16 72.09 1.19 15.43
C GLN A 16 71.34 0.28 14.47
N LYS A 17 72.04 -0.72 13.91
CA LYS A 17 71.39 -1.80 13.17
C LYS A 17 70.52 -2.63 14.12
N PRO A 18 69.21 -2.80 13.86
CA PRO A 18 68.36 -3.64 14.69
C PRO A 18 68.91 -5.07 14.73
N LYS A 19 69.00 -5.66 15.94
CA LYS A 19 69.49 -7.03 16.12
C LYS A 19 68.63 -8.00 15.30
N LEU A 20 69.28 -8.82 14.47
CA LEU A 20 68.63 -9.77 13.57
C LEU A 20 67.73 -10.72 14.38
N LYS A 21 66.41 -10.57 14.25
CA LYS A 21 65.44 -11.50 14.85
C LYS A 21 65.14 -12.59 13.83
N VAL A 22 65.70 -13.78 14.07
CA VAL A 22 65.51 -14.97 13.22
C VAL A 22 64.01 -15.28 13.13
N GLY A 23 63.51 -15.56 11.92
CA GLY A 23 62.09 -15.87 11.64
C GLY A 23 61.20 -14.69 11.22
N LYS A 24 61.69 -13.45 11.19
CA LYS A 24 60.97 -12.29 10.63
C LYS A 24 61.51 -11.91 9.25
N ALA A 25 60.65 -11.37 8.40
CA ALA A 25 61.05 -10.85 7.09
C ALA A 25 62.23 -9.87 7.25
N LYS A 26 63.23 -10.01 6.37
CA LYS A 26 64.41 -9.14 6.36
C LYS A 26 63.95 -7.68 6.32
N ALA A 27 64.43 -6.88 7.27
CA ALA A 27 64.09 -5.47 7.32
C ALA A 27 64.50 -4.79 6.01
N LYS A 28 63.64 -3.88 5.53
CA LYS A 28 63.95 -3.02 4.39
C LYS A 28 65.22 -2.22 4.72
N PRO A 29 66.15 -2.03 3.77
CA PRO A 29 67.40 -1.33 4.05
C PRO A 29 67.14 0.13 4.46
N ASP A 30 68.06 0.74 5.21
CA ASP A 30 67.84 2.07 5.81
C ASP A 30 67.65 3.20 4.79
N ASN A 31 68.08 2.98 3.54
CA ASN A 31 67.88 3.88 2.39
C ASN A 31 66.66 3.51 1.52
N PHE A 32 65.81 2.60 1.97
CA PHE A 32 64.62 2.19 1.23
C PHE A 32 63.56 3.28 1.27
N THR A 33 63.29 3.89 0.13
CA THR A 33 62.15 4.79 -0.07
C THR A 33 60.91 3.94 -0.39
N ASP A 34 59.91 3.98 0.50
CA ASP A 34 58.63 3.32 0.24
C ASP A 34 57.77 4.18 -0.69
N THR A 35 57.59 3.73 -1.94
CA THR A 35 56.77 4.40 -2.95
C THR A 35 55.30 3.98 -2.90
N SER A 36 54.89 3.22 -1.89
CA SER A 36 53.48 2.89 -1.70
C SER A 36 52.74 4.09 -1.13
N PHE A 37 51.86 4.67 -1.95
CA PHE A 37 50.90 5.67 -1.50
C PHE A 37 49.49 5.19 -1.79
N LYS A 38 48.54 5.61 -0.96
CA LYS A 38 47.10 5.37 -1.18
C LYS A 38 46.45 6.72 -1.43
N SER A 39 45.87 6.89 -2.61
CA SER A 39 45.03 8.04 -2.94
C SER A 39 43.56 7.62 -2.91
N LYS A 40 42.71 8.45 -2.31
CA LYS A 40 41.25 8.28 -2.32
C LYS A 40 40.64 9.47 -3.04
N SER A 41 39.73 9.20 -3.97
CA SER A 41 38.97 10.25 -4.65
C SER A 41 37.92 10.84 -3.70
N ILE A 42 37.74 12.15 -3.75
CA ILE A 42 36.67 12.85 -3.04
C ILE A 42 35.46 12.90 -3.98
N VAL A 43 34.35 12.28 -3.58
CA VAL A 43 33.08 12.37 -4.30
C VAL A 43 32.27 13.50 -3.67
N LEU A 44 32.00 14.55 -4.45
CA LEU A 44 31.15 15.67 -4.05
C LEU A 44 29.70 15.39 -4.43
N ASN A 45 28.75 15.89 -3.63
CA ASN A 45 27.34 15.83 -3.96
C ASN A 45 27.05 16.70 -5.19
N GLN A 46 26.41 16.11 -6.19
CA GLN A 46 26.03 16.83 -7.41
C GLN A 46 24.83 17.74 -7.11
N GLN A 47 25.00 19.04 -7.28
CA GLN A 47 23.90 20.00 -7.29
C GLN A 47 23.37 20.14 -8.72
N SER A 48 22.05 20.28 -8.89
CA SER A 48 21.39 20.40 -10.20
C SER A 48 21.57 21.80 -10.82
N LEU A 49 22.81 22.30 -10.88
CA LEU A 49 23.16 23.60 -11.44
C LEU A 49 23.62 23.45 -12.90
N LYS A 50 22.75 22.93 -13.76
CA LYS A 50 23.02 22.79 -15.20
C LYS A 50 22.30 23.90 -15.98
N LEU A 51 22.95 24.44 -17.01
CA LEU A 51 22.33 25.40 -17.94
C LEU A 51 21.24 24.74 -18.79
N ASN A 52 21.34 23.43 -19.01
CA ASN A 52 20.35 22.65 -19.75
C ASN A 52 19.21 22.23 -18.83
N ALA A 53 17.97 22.39 -19.29
CA ALA A 53 16.79 21.93 -18.57
C ALA A 53 16.85 20.41 -18.33
N PRO A 54 16.52 19.93 -17.12
CA PRO A 54 16.41 18.50 -16.87
C PRO A 54 15.32 17.88 -17.75
N THR A 55 15.51 16.63 -18.18
CA THR A 55 14.48 15.88 -18.92
C THR A 55 13.20 15.72 -18.08
N ALA A 56 12.04 15.62 -18.73
CA ALA A 56 10.76 15.42 -18.05
C ALA A 56 10.78 14.22 -17.09
N ASN A 57 11.41 13.10 -17.49
CA ASN A 57 11.57 11.93 -16.63
C ASN A 57 12.43 12.21 -15.41
N ALA A 58 13.55 12.94 -15.57
CA ALA A 58 14.40 13.32 -14.42
C ALA A 58 13.67 14.26 -13.45
N GLN A 59 12.84 15.18 -13.95
CA GLN A 59 12.00 16.04 -13.12
C GLN A 59 10.95 15.21 -12.37
N PHE A 60 10.30 14.27 -13.07
CA PHE A 60 9.31 13.39 -12.49
C PHE A 60 9.90 12.52 -11.37
N THR A 61 11.05 11.88 -11.59
CA THR A 61 11.78 11.12 -10.57
C THR A 61 12.21 11.98 -9.40
N HIS A 62 12.64 13.22 -9.64
CA HIS A 62 12.96 14.16 -8.57
C HIS A 62 11.71 14.47 -7.72
N HIS A 63 10.56 14.76 -8.34
CA HIS A 63 9.31 15.00 -7.60
C HIS A 63 8.81 13.78 -6.84
N LEU A 64 9.01 12.56 -7.35
CA LEU A 64 8.75 11.33 -6.57
C LEU A 64 9.62 11.28 -5.30
N SER A 65 10.89 11.67 -5.37
CA SER A 65 11.78 11.70 -4.20
C SER A 65 11.37 12.75 -3.15
N LEU A 66 10.67 13.81 -3.56
CA LEU A 66 10.20 14.86 -2.65
C LEU A 66 8.96 14.45 -1.84
N LEU A 67 8.32 13.33 -2.18
CA LEU A 67 7.14 12.82 -1.47
C LEU A 67 7.46 12.40 -0.03
N SER A 68 8.71 12.09 0.30
CA SER A 68 9.16 11.83 1.67
C SER A 68 9.64 13.09 2.41
N SER A 69 9.45 14.29 1.86
CA SER A 69 9.85 15.54 2.51
C SER A 69 9.07 15.77 3.80
N LYS A 70 9.72 16.41 4.78
CA LYS A 70 9.08 16.82 6.04
C LYS A 70 8.06 17.95 5.82
N SER A 71 8.21 18.76 4.77
CA SER A 71 7.30 19.85 4.46
C SER A 71 6.03 19.33 3.76
N ASP A 72 4.86 19.57 4.37
CA ASP A 72 3.57 19.22 3.78
C ASP A 72 3.28 19.98 2.48
N ALA A 73 3.67 21.26 2.40
CA ALA A 73 3.58 22.05 1.18
C ALA A 73 4.41 21.42 0.05
N GLN A 74 5.66 21.02 0.33
CA GLN A 74 6.52 20.40 -0.67
C GLN A 74 5.96 19.05 -1.17
N ARG A 75 5.42 18.22 -0.26
CA ARG A 75 4.76 16.98 -0.65
C ARG A 75 3.55 17.26 -1.54
N ARG A 76 2.65 18.16 -1.11
CA ARG A 76 1.44 18.53 -1.85
C ARG A 76 1.75 19.09 -3.24
N ASP A 77 2.70 20.00 -3.33
CA ASP A 77 3.05 20.67 -4.59
C ASP A 77 3.78 19.69 -5.53
N SER A 78 4.58 18.77 -4.99
CA SER A 78 5.17 17.68 -5.78
C SER A 78 4.11 16.75 -6.35
N ILE A 79 3.09 16.36 -5.57
CA ILE A 79 1.96 15.56 -6.07
C ILE A 79 1.20 16.29 -7.18
N ALA A 80 0.98 17.60 -7.03
CA ALA A 80 0.33 18.41 -8.05
C ALA A 80 1.15 18.46 -9.36
N HIS A 81 2.48 18.59 -9.25
CA HIS A 81 3.39 18.50 -10.39
C HIS A 81 3.33 17.13 -11.08
N LEU A 82 3.37 16.04 -10.31
CA LEU A 82 3.26 14.67 -10.85
C LEU A 82 1.94 14.48 -11.60
N THR A 83 0.83 14.94 -11.01
CA THR A 83 -0.50 14.87 -11.63
C THR A 83 -0.51 15.62 -12.95
N THR A 84 0.01 16.86 -12.96
CA THR A 84 0.09 17.69 -14.18
C THR A 84 0.97 17.04 -15.25
N SER A 85 2.08 16.41 -14.84
CA SER A 85 2.99 15.71 -15.77
C SER A 85 2.33 14.51 -16.43
N ILE A 86 1.44 13.82 -15.71
CA ILE A 86 0.67 12.68 -16.24
C ILE A 86 -0.46 13.16 -17.15
N THR A 87 -1.20 14.20 -16.77
CA THR A 87 -2.37 14.67 -17.52
C THR A 87 -2.02 15.55 -18.73
N ALA A 88 -0.90 16.27 -18.71
CA ALA A 88 -0.44 17.09 -19.83
C ALA A 88 0.22 16.27 -20.95
N ARG A 89 0.42 14.97 -20.73
CA ARG A 89 1.03 14.06 -21.69
C ARG A 89 0.05 13.73 -22.83
N PRO A 90 0.50 13.62 -24.10
CA PRO A 90 -0.31 13.07 -25.18
C PRO A 90 -0.81 11.66 -24.85
N VAL A 91 -2.09 11.36 -25.13
CA VAL A 91 -2.75 10.09 -24.75
C VAL A 91 -1.93 8.87 -25.20
N ASP A 92 -1.38 8.92 -26.42
CA ASP A 92 -0.64 7.80 -27.05
C ASP A 92 0.82 7.63 -26.57
N SER A 93 1.33 8.52 -25.73
CA SER A 93 2.72 8.41 -25.24
C SER A 93 2.79 7.64 -23.91
N PRO A 94 3.90 6.95 -23.60
CA PRO A 94 4.00 6.20 -22.35
C PRO A 94 4.10 7.13 -21.14
N LEU A 95 3.69 6.64 -19.96
CA LEU A 95 3.87 7.38 -18.71
C LEU A 95 5.36 7.72 -18.46
N PRO A 96 5.68 8.87 -17.83
CA PRO A 96 7.06 9.25 -17.52
C PRO A 96 7.83 8.22 -16.69
N GLN A 97 7.10 7.48 -15.84
CA GLN A 97 7.56 6.32 -15.09
C GLN A 97 6.43 5.27 -15.03
N PRO A 98 6.74 3.96 -14.98
CA PRO A 98 5.73 2.92 -14.80
C PRO A 98 4.95 3.08 -13.49
N VAL A 99 3.68 2.66 -13.47
CA VAL A 99 2.83 2.69 -12.27
C VAL A 99 3.45 1.91 -11.11
N SER A 100 4.14 0.81 -11.40
CA SER A 100 4.88 0.00 -10.41
C SER A 100 6.02 0.76 -9.70
N MET A 101 6.57 1.81 -10.30
CA MET A 101 7.57 2.70 -9.69
C MET A 101 6.93 3.88 -8.95
N ILE A 102 5.75 4.32 -9.40
CA ILE A 102 5.02 5.45 -8.81
C ILE A 102 4.36 5.02 -7.50
N LEU A 103 3.64 3.89 -7.51
CA LEU A 103 2.81 3.43 -6.38
C LEU A 103 3.59 3.32 -5.06
N PRO A 104 4.77 2.67 -4.99
CA PRO A 104 5.50 2.55 -3.73
C PRO A 104 5.83 3.90 -3.07
N ALA A 105 6.02 4.97 -3.85
CA ALA A 105 6.30 6.30 -3.34
C ALA A 105 5.05 7.04 -2.86
N VAL A 106 3.89 6.79 -3.47
CA VAL A 106 2.64 7.53 -3.18
C VAL A 106 1.74 6.83 -2.16
N LEU A 107 1.79 5.50 -2.06
CA LEU A 107 0.92 4.73 -1.16
C LEU A 107 1.06 5.07 0.33
N PRO A 108 2.27 5.33 0.88
CA PRO A 108 2.40 5.77 2.27
C PRO A 108 1.66 7.09 2.57
N LEU A 109 1.44 7.94 1.55
CA LEU A 109 0.76 9.23 1.71
C LEU A 109 -0.74 9.09 1.96
N ILE A 110 -1.33 7.89 1.81
CA ILE A 110 -2.70 7.61 2.27
C ILE A 110 -2.83 7.90 3.79
N LEU A 111 -1.74 7.69 4.53
CA LEU A 111 -1.64 7.91 5.97
C LEU A 111 -1.05 9.29 6.33
N ASP A 112 -0.90 10.20 5.36
CA ASP A 112 -0.33 11.52 5.62
C ASP A 112 -1.18 12.32 6.61
N ALA A 113 -0.55 13.03 7.54
CA ALA A 113 -1.25 13.84 8.53
C ALA A 113 -2.02 15.03 7.91
N ASN A 114 -1.57 15.55 6.76
CA ASN A 114 -2.17 16.70 6.11
C ASN A 114 -3.26 16.28 5.11
N SER A 115 -4.49 16.74 5.31
CA SER A 115 -5.64 16.43 4.44
C SER A 115 -5.48 16.96 3.01
N GLY A 116 -4.77 18.07 2.81
CA GLY A 116 -4.47 18.63 1.49
C GLY A 116 -3.55 17.73 0.67
N VAL A 117 -2.58 17.05 1.32
CA VAL A 117 -1.72 16.05 0.68
C VAL A 117 -2.56 14.85 0.23
N ARG A 118 -3.42 14.32 1.12
CA ARG A 118 -4.32 13.19 0.80
C ARG A 118 -5.32 13.51 -0.31
N THR A 119 -5.83 14.74 -0.34
CA THR A 119 -6.75 15.21 -1.39
C THR A 119 -6.05 15.28 -2.75
N GLN A 120 -4.81 15.80 -2.80
CA GLN A 120 -4.02 15.80 -4.03
C GLN A 120 -3.59 14.38 -4.44
N LEU A 121 -3.29 13.51 -3.49
CA LEU A 121 -2.98 12.11 -3.74
C LEU A 121 -4.13 11.41 -4.48
N LEU A 122 -5.37 11.60 -4.04
CA LEU A 122 -6.53 11.01 -4.72
C LEU A 122 -6.68 11.53 -6.16
N LYS A 123 -6.35 12.80 -6.43
CA LYS A 123 -6.32 13.33 -7.80
C LYS A 123 -5.23 12.70 -8.64
N LEU A 124 -4.04 12.50 -8.07
CA LEU A 124 -2.95 11.79 -8.73
C LEU A 124 -3.35 10.34 -9.06
N LEU A 125 -3.92 9.61 -8.11
CA LEU A 125 -4.37 8.23 -8.32
C LEU A 125 -5.41 8.13 -9.44
N ARG A 126 -6.37 9.07 -9.48
CA ARG A 126 -7.38 9.17 -10.56
C ARG A 126 -6.81 9.53 -11.93
N SER A 127 -5.57 10.03 -12.01
CA SER A 127 -4.91 10.34 -13.27
C SER A 127 -4.13 9.16 -13.87
N LEU A 128 -3.99 8.06 -13.12
CA LEU A 128 -3.32 6.86 -13.61
C LEU A 128 -4.26 6.03 -14.52
N PRO A 129 -3.72 5.28 -15.50
CA PRO A 129 -4.51 4.36 -16.32
C PRO A 129 -5.21 3.30 -15.46
N GLU A 130 -6.50 3.09 -15.69
CA GLU A 130 -7.34 2.18 -14.90
C GLU A 130 -6.85 0.73 -14.97
N SER A 131 -6.47 0.25 -16.16
CA SER A 131 -5.90 -1.10 -16.35
C SER A 131 -4.65 -1.33 -15.51
N ASP A 132 -3.75 -0.33 -15.48
CA ASP A 132 -2.51 -0.45 -14.71
C ASP A 132 -2.79 -0.42 -13.20
N VAL A 133 -3.82 0.30 -12.76
CA VAL A 133 -4.23 0.33 -11.35
C VAL A 133 -4.82 -1.02 -10.91
N GLN A 134 -5.64 -1.66 -11.76
CA GLN A 134 -6.23 -2.98 -11.51
C GLN A 134 -5.15 -4.02 -11.18
N ASP A 135 -4.04 -4.03 -11.93
CA ASP A 135 -2.92 -4.94 -11.71
C ASP A 135 -2.20 -4.75 -10.37
N HIS A 136 -2.41 -3.63 -9.68
CA HIS A 136 -1.70 -3.26 -8.45
C HIS A 136 -2.59 -3.18 -7.21
N VAL A 137 -3.83 -3.68 -7.27
CA VAL A 137 -4.79 -3.70 -6.14
C VAL A 137 -4.19 -4.30 -4.87
N ILE A 138 -3.38 -5.36 -5.01
CA ILE A 138 -2.73 -6.05 -3.88
C ILE A 138 -1.73 -5.15 -3.15
N GLN A 139 -1.10 -4.20 -3.85
CA GLN A 139 -0.21 -3.21 -3.24
C GLN A 139 -1.01 -2.07 -2.58
N LEU A 140 -2.12 -1.65 -3.19
CA LEU A 140 -2.99 -0.57 -2.70
C LEU A 140 -3.73 -0.93 -1.41
N LEU A 141 -4.38 -2.10 -1.37
CA LEU A 141 -5.31 -2.48 -0.30
C LEU A 141 -4.71 -2.49 1.11
N PRO A 142 -3.47 -2.96 1.37
CA PRO A 142 -2.88 -2.88 2.70
C PRO A 142 -2.80 -1.46 3.26
N TYR A 143 -2.44 -0.47 2.44
CA TYR A 143 -2.36 0.94 2.86
C TYR A 143 -3.74 1.55 3.08
N ILE A 144 -4.71 1.22 2.22
CA ILE A 144 -6.10 1.64 2.38
C ILE A 144 -6.68 1.07 3.68
N ARG A 145 -6.49 -0.21 3.96
CA ARG A 145 -6.93 -0.87 5.20
C ARG A 145 -6.27 -0.26 6.43
N ALA A 146 -4.97 0.02 6.38
CA ALA A 146 -4.28 0.73 7.46
C ALA A 146 -4.89 2.13 7.70
N GLY A 147 -5.27 2.83 6.62
CA GLY A 147 -5.95 4.12 6.69
C GLY A 147 -7.36 4.03 7.29
N MET A 148 -8.15 3.02 6.89
CA MET A 148 -9.49 2.75 7.43
C MET A 148 -9.46 2.52 8.94
N THR A 149 -8.38 1.95 9.48
CA THR A 149 -8.25 1.66 10.92
C THR A 149 -7.33 2.61 11.64
N HIS A 150 -7.03 3.77 11.03
CA HIS A 150 -6.16 4.78 11.62
C HIS A 150 -6.83 5.51 12.80
N LEU A 151 -6.04 5.97 13.78
CA LEU A 151 -6.56 6.66 14.97
C LEU A 151 -7.27 7.99 14.63
N ALA A 152 -6.72 8.73 13.67
CA ALA A 152 -7.28 10.01 13.21
C ALA A 152 -8.47 9.82 12.26
N ALA A 153 -9.62 10.43 12.58
CA ALA A 153 -10.89 10.23 11.86
C ALA A 153 -10.89 10.77 10.43
N ASP A 154 -10.14 11.84 10.17
CA ASP A 154 -9.97 12.44 8.86
C ASP A 154 -9.17 11.55 7.90
N ILE A 155 -8.16 10.84 8.42
CA ILE A 155 -7.41 9.81 7.65
C ILE A 155 -8.32 8.64 7.33
N ARG A 156 -9.12 8.15 8.30
CA ARG A 156 -10.10 7.08 8.06
C ARG A 156 -11.07 7.43 6.93
N LEU A 157 -11.58 8.66 6.92
CA LEU A 157 -12.49 9.13 5.87
C LEU A 157 -11.80 9.26 4.51
N SER A 158 -10.57 9.75 4.48
CA SER A 158 -9.79 9.84 3.23
C SER A 158 -9.51 8.44 2.65
N ALA A 159 -9.22 7.46 3.50
CA ALA A 159 -9.01 6.08 3.08
C ALA A 159 -10.29 5.45 2.51
N ILE A 160 -11.46 5.76 3.07
CA ILE A 160 -12.76 5.33 2.53
C ILE A 160 -13.04 5.97 1.16
N GLU A 161 -12.69 7.23 0.97
CA GLU A 161 -12.82 7.89 -0.34
C GLU A 161 -11.89 7.28 -1.40
N ILE A 162 -10.67 6.89 -1.01
CA ILE A 162 -9.74 6.16 -1.88
C ILE A 162 -10.26 4.75 -2.17
N LEU A 163 -10.84 4.05 -1.19
CA LEU A 163 -11.45 2.74 -1.40
C LEU A 163 -12.62 2.79 -2.37
N SER A 164 -13.51 3.78 -2.25
CA SER A 164 -14.63 3.98 -3.18
C SER A 164 -14.15 4.19 -4.61
N TRP A 165 -13.11 5.02 -4.79
CA TRP A 165 -12.48 5.17 -6.11
C TRP A 165 -11.90 3.83 -6.61
N LEU A 166 -11.20 3.08 -5.77
CA LEU A 166 -10.62 1.80 -6.17
C LEU A 166 -11.69 0.76 -6.52
N LEU A 167 -12.83 0.75 -5.83
CA LEU A 167 -13.97 -0.11 -6.14
C LEU A 167 -14.61 0.21 -7.49
N HIS A 168 -14.63 1.49 -7.87
CA HIS A 168 -15.13 1.90 -9.18
C HIS A 168 -14.20 1.45 -10.33
N VAL A 169 -12.88 1.48 -10.09
CA VAL A 169 -11.87 1.13 -11.11
C VAL A 169 -11.60 -0.38 -11.19
N ALA A 170 -11.59 -1.07 -10.04
CA ALA A 170 -11.08 -2.42 -9.89
C ALA A 170 -11.89 -3.25 -8.88
N GLY A 171 -13.22 -3.13 -8.91
CA GLY A 171 -14.12 -3.72 -7.91
C GLY A 171 -13.97 -5.24 -7.78
N ALA A 172 -13.90 -5.94 -8.92
CA ALA A 172 -13.76 -7.41 -8.97
C ALA A 172 -12.42 -7.87 -8.40
N GLU A 173 -11.34 -7.17 -8.73
CA GLU A 173 -9.99 -7.43 -8.27
C GLU A 173 -9.87 -7.13 -6.77
N VAL A 174 -10.52 -6.07 -6.28
CA VAL A 174 -10.55 -5.71 -4.86
C VAL A 174 -11.12 -6.83 -4.01
N VAL A 175 -12.28 -7.39 -4.39
CA VAL A 175 -12.95 -8.43 -3.59
C VAL A 175 -12.30 -9.81 -3.76
N SER A 176 -11.66 -10.07 -4.90
CA SER A 176 -11.05 -11.38 -5.20
C SER A 176 -9.58 -11.48 -4.78
N SER A 177 -8.91 -10.35 -4.52
CA SER A 177 -7.52 -10.32 -4.07
C SER A 177 -7.31 -10.90 -2.66
N ALA A 178 -6.05 -11.22 -2.34
CA ALA A 178 -5.67 -11.85 -1.08
C ALA A 178 -6.01 -10.98 0.14
N GLY A 179 -6.93 -11.47 0.98
CA GLY A 179 -7.48 -10.71 2.10
C GLY A 179 -8.29 -9.49 1.69
N GLY A 180 -8.64 -9.36 0.40
CA GLY A 180 -9.48 -8.30 -0.15
C GLY A 180 -10.91 -8.37 0.37
N TRP A 181 -11.45 -9.57 0.57
CA TRP A 181 -12.78 -9.78 1.14
C TRP A 181 -12.79 -9.65 2.68
N VAL A 182 -12.28 -10.65 3.39
CA VAL A 182 -12.43 -10.79 4.85
C VAL A 182 -11.76 -9.66 5.64
N LYS A 183 -10.52 -9.26 5.29
CA LYS A 183 -9.84 -8.17 6.04
C LYS A 183 -10.52 -6.82 5.81
N THR A 184 -10.99 -6.55 4.59
CA THR A 184 -11.68 -5.29 4.28
C THR A 184 -13.04 -5.21 4.98
N LEU A 185 -13.80 -6.31 5.03
CA LEU A 185 -15.03 -6.40 5.83
C LEU A 185 -14.75 -6.13 7.32
N ASN A 186 -13.70 -6.75 7.88
CA ASN A 186 -13.28 -6.45 9.25
C ASN A 186 -12.95 -4.96 9.47
N CYS A 187 -12.31 -4.29 8.51
CA CYS A 187 -12.06 -2.85 8.57
C CYS A 187 -13.37 -2.03 8.57
N PHE A 188 -14.37 -2.39 7.74
CA PHE A 188 -15.69 -1.74 7.75
C PHE A 188 -16.42 -1.93 9.09
N LEU A 189 -16.41 -3.16 9.61
CA LEU A 189 -17.01 -3.49 10.90
C LEU A 189 -16.37 -2.67 12.02
N SER A 190 -15.04 -2.58 12.03
CA SER A 190 -14.29 -1.76 12.99
C SER A 190 -14.62 -0.26 12.85
N LEU A 191 -14.83 0.25 11.64
CA LEU A 191 -15.18 1.65 11.38
C LEU A 191 -16.58 2.01 11.88
N LEU A 192 -17.53 1.10 11.71
CA LEU A 192 -18.94 1.28 12.07
C LEU A 192 -19.22 0.90 13.53
N GLY A 193 -18.25 0.33 14.25
CA GLY A 193 -18.43 -0.22 15.59
C GLY A 193 -19.35 -1.45 15.61
N TRP A 194 -19.41 -2.18 14.50
CA TRP A 194 -20.18 -3.41 14.37
C TRP A 194 -19.27 -4.58 14.77
N HIS A 195 -19.29 -4.94 16.05
CA HIS A 195 -18.36 -5.93 16.58
C HIS A 195 -18.84 -7.36 16.33
N THR A 196 -17.92 -8.21 15.85
CA THR A 196 -17.96 -9.67 15.90
C THR A 196 -16.88 -10.14 16.88
N GLU A 197 -16.90 -11.43 17.26
CA GLU A 197 -15.83 -12.01 18.10
C GLU A 197 -14.44 -11.83 17.47
N ALA A 198 -14.36 -11.85 16.13
CA ALA A 198 -13.13 -11.62 15.37
C ALA A 198 -12.75 -10.13 15.25
N SER A 199 -13.69 -9.23 14.96
CA SER A 199 -13.38 -7.79 14.78
C SER A 199 -13.00 -7.07 16.07
N SER A 200 -13.37 -7.65 17.23
CA SER A 200 -12.98 -7.19 18.56
C SER A 200 -11.45 -7.16 18.77
N LYS A 201 -10.71 -8.05 18.10
CA LYS A 201 -9.22 -8.12 18.16
C LYS A 201 -8.54 -6.94 17.47
N TRP A 202 -9.17 -6.36 16.45
CA TRP A 202 -8.61 -5.22 15.72
C TRP A 202 -8.75 -3.92 16.54
N THR A 203 -9.88 -3.77 17.23
CA THR A 203 -10.18 -2.59 18.05
C THR A 203 -9.48 -2.58 19.41
N SER A 204 -8.95 -3.71 19.89
CA SER A 204 -8.29 -3.82 21.21
C SER A 204 -6.88 -3.22 21.29
N ILE A 205 -6.29 -2.79 20.17
CA ILE A 205 -4.95 -2.16 20.16
C ILE A 205 -4.95 -0.77 20.84
N SER A 206 -6.10 -0.12 20.99
CA SER A 206 -6.20 1.16 21.71
C SER A 206 -6.50 1.03 23.21
N SER A 207 -6.58 -0.18 23.76
CA SER A 207 -7.01 -0.40 25.16
C SER A 207 -6.02 -1.20 26.02
N ALA A 208 -4.71 -1.12 25.74
CA ALA A 208 -3.69 -1.65 26.66
C ALA A 208 -3.48 -0.75 27.91
N SER A 209 -4.19 0.38 28.01
CA SER A 209 -4.08 1.31 29.15
C SER A 209 -5.44 1.86 29.56
N ALA A 210 -6.32 1.01 30.11
CA ALA A 210 -7.39 1.47 31.00
C ALA A 210 -7.83 0.34 31.92
N SER A 211 -7.65 0.60 33.22
CA SER A 211 -8.03 -0.19 34.38
C SER A 211 -9.37 -0.92 34.27
N ALA A 212 -9.39 -2.13 34.83
CA ALA A 212 -10.59 -2.91 35.10
C ALA A 212 -11.51 -2.15 36.08
N THR A 213 -12.51 -1.45 35.55
CA THR A 213 -13.72 -1.12 36.31
C THR A 213 -14.91 -1.05 35.36
N THR A 214 -15.77 -2.04 35.54
CA THR A 214 -17.15 -2.18 35.09
C THR A 214 -17.83 -0.87 34.69
N LYS A 215 -18.00 -0.66 33.38
CA LYS A 215 -19.13 0.02 32.73
C LYS A 215 -19.09 -0.34 31.25
N THR A 216 -20.16 -0.99 30.80
CA THR A 216 -20.49 -1.34 29.41
C THR A 216 -20.59 -0.07 28.55
N SER A 217 -19.45 0.46 28.15
CA SER A 217 -19.30 1.43 27.09
C SER A 217 -18.79 0.68 25.88
N THR A 218 -19.69 0.26 24.99
CA THR A 218 -19.34 -0.13 23.63
C THR A 218 -18.60 1.05 23.01
N ASN A 219 -17.28 0.96 22.90
CA ASN A 219 -16.43 1.95 22.26
C ASN A 219 -16.72 1.98 20.77
N ARG A 220 -17.85 2.61 20.39
CA ARG A 220 -18.11 3.07 19.04
C ARG A 220 -16.90 3.91 18.65
N SER A 221 -16.27 3.62 17.52
CA SER A 221 -15.34 4.51 16.83
C SER A 221 -16.09 5.79 16.44
N THR A 222 -16.41 6.62 17.43
CA THR A 222 -17.30 7.75 17.29
C THR A 222 -16.65 8.76 16.36
N PHE A 223 -17.11 8.80 15.11
CA PHE A 223 -17.14 10.03 14.35
C PHE A 223 -17.83 11.05 15.25
N GLY A 224 -17.09 12.04 15.78
CA GLY A 224 -17.51 12.84 16.95
C GLY A 224 -18.91 13.45 16.89
N LYS A 225 -19.43 13.88 18.05
CA LYS A 225 -20.75 14.51 18.36
C LYS A 225 -21.87 14.34 17.31
N ALA A 226 -22.94 13.69 17.76
CA ALA A 226 -24.15 13.19 17.07
C ALA A 226 -24.85 14.05 15.98
N GLY A 227 -24.49 15.32 15.78
CA GLY A 227 -24.99 16.14 14.65
C GLY A 227 -24.10 16.12 13.40
N ALA A 228 -22.79 15.93 13.56
CA ALA A 228 -21.81 15.85 12.46
C ALA A 228 -21.37 14.40 12.14
N ALA A 229 -21.67 13.46 13.05
CA ALA A 229 -21.35 12.03 12.93
C ALA A 229 -22.05 11.31 11.77
N GLY A 230 -23.24 11.76 11.39
CA GLY A 230 -24.05 11.10 10.35
C GLY A 230 -23.40 11.16 8.96
N ARG A 231 -22.73 12.26 8.59
CA ARG A 231 -22.14 12.41 7.25
C ARG A 231 -20.97 11.43 6.99
N PRO A 232 -19.99 11.29 7.91
CA PRO A 232 -18.99 10.23 7.84
C PRO A 232 -19.60 8.83 7.76
N GLN A 233 -20.57 8.52 8.62
CA GLN A 233 -21.21 7.21 8.67
C GLN A 233 -21.98 6.90 7.38
N VAL A 234 -22.67 7.88 6.79
CA VAL A 234 -23.34 7.76 5.48
C VAL A 234 -22.35 7.39 4.39
N LYS A 235 -21.19 8.06 4.32
CA LYS A 235 -20.14 7.71 3.35
C LYS A 235 -19.66 6.28 3.56
N VAL A 236 -19.36 5.88 4.79
CA VAL A 236 -18.89 4.51 5.08
C VAL A 236 -19.94 3.47 4.68
N LEU A 237 -21.22 3.71 4.97
CA LEU A 237 -22.32 2.80 4.59
C LEU A 237 -22.51 2.73 3.07
N ALA A 238 -22.37 3.84 2.36
CA ALA A 238 -22.44 3.86 0.90
C ALA A 238 -21.31 3.03 0.27
N VAL A 239 -20.07 3.23 0.72
CA VAL A 239 -18.92 2.48 0.21
C VAL A 239 -18.97 1.00 0.64
N LEU A 240 -19.55 0.69 1.81
CA LEU A 240 -19.84 -0.70 2.17
C LEU A 240 -20.86 -1.33 1.22
N ALA A 241 -21.90 -0.59 0.80
CA ALA A 241 -22.84 -1.09 -0.20
C ALA A 241 -22.17 -1.36 -1.54
N GLU A 242 -21.33 -0.43 -2.03
CA GLU A 242 -20.51 -0.61 -3.25
C GLU A 242 -19.61 -1.85 -3.14
N PHE A 243 -18.95 -2.03 -1.98
CA PHE A 243 -18.08 -3.17 -1.72
C PHE A 243 -18.84 -4.51 -1.73
N LEU A 244 -20.01 -4.57 -1.08
CA LEU A 244 -20.86 -5.76 -1.08
C LEU A 244 -21.43 -6.04 -2.46
N GLN A 245 -21.78 -5.01 -3.22
CA GLN A 245 -22.21 -5.14 -4.61
C GLN A 245 -21.09 -5.66 -5.51
N ALA A 246 -19.85 -5.21 -5.33
CA ALA A 246 -18.71 -5.77 -6.05
C ALA A 246 -18.47 -7.24 -5.66
N GLY A 247 -18.71 -7.61 -4.41
CA GLY A 247 -18.52 -8.98 -3.91
C GLY A 247 -19.61 -9.97 -4.32
N PHE A 248 -20.87 -9.54 -4.30
CA PHE A 248 -22.05 -10.36 -4.58
C PHE A 248 -22.59 -10.18 -5.98
N GLY A 249 -22.26 -9.07 -6.65
CA GLY A 249 -22.74 -8.74 -7.96
C GLY A 249 -22.36 -9.82 -8.95
N PHE A 250 -23.24 -10.02 -9.93
CA PHE A 250 -22.88 -10.75 -11.14
C PHE A 250 -21.74 -9.98 -11.78
N GLN A 251 -20.54 -10.52 -11.66
CA GLN A 251 -19.53 -10.20 -12.64
C GLN A 251 -20.17 -10.59 -13.96
N GLU A 252 -20.40 -9.61 -14.84
CA GLU A 252 -20.50 -9.89 -16.27
C GLU A 252 -19.19 -10.61 -16.59
N ALA A 253 -19.18 -11.94 -16.42
CA ALA A 253 -18.19 -12.80 -17.00
C ALA A 253 -18.27 -12.45 -18.46
N ASP A 254 -17.29 -11.69 -18.94
CA ASP A 254 -17.04 -11.33 -20.33
C ASP A 254 -18.16 -11.83 -21.24
N SER A 255 -19.30 -11.11 -21.26
CA SER A 255 -20.41 -11.41 -22.15
C SER A 255 -20.10 -10.94 -23.59
N GLU A 256 -18.80 -10.90 -23.92
CA GLU A 256 -18.26 -10.97 -25.28
C GLU A 256 -17.65 -12.36 -25.59
N GLY A 257 -17.83 -13.36 -24.72
CA GLY A 257 -17.30 -14.72 -24.91
C GLY A 257 -18.31 -15.86 -24.86
N ASP A 258 -19.50 -15.64 -24.30
CA ASP A 258 -20.49 -16.72 -24.05
C ASP A 258 -21.54 -16.89 -25.18
N GLU A 259 -21.41 -16.12 -26.26
CA GLU A 259 -22.14 -16.34 -27.52
C GLU A 259 -21.33 -17.12 -28.57
N VAL A 260 -20.28 -17.86 -28.19
CA VAL A 260 -19.80 -18.94 -29.07
C VAL A 260 -20.64 -20.17 -28.80
N ALA A 261 -21.80 -20.16 -29.43
CA ALA A 261 -22.61 -21.29 -29.85
C ALA A 261 -22.24 -22.65 -29.22
N ALA A 262 -23.26 -23.26 -28.62
CA ALA A 262 -23.45 -24.71 -28.61
C ALA A 262 -23.47 -25.29 -30.05
N ALA A 263 -22.38 -25.12 -30.79
CA ALA A 263 -22.10 -25.79 -32.04
C ALA A 263 -21.45 -27.12 -31.67
N GLY A 264 -22.25 -28.19 -31.70
CA GLY A 264 -21.85 -29.55 -31.43
C GLY A 264 -20.74 -30.06 -32.34
N GLY A 265 -19.49 -29.72 -32.03
CA GLY A 265 -18.30 -30.32 -32.60
C GLY A 265 -17.78 -31.44 -31.70
N PRO A 266 -17.54 -32.66 -32.21
CA PRO A 266 -16.90 -33.70 -31.43
C PRO A 266 -15.41 -33.38 -31.29
N PHE A 267 -14.91 -33.32 -30.04
CA PHE A 267 -13.53 -33.51 -29.58
C PHE A 267 -12.36 -32.75 -30.28
N PRO A 268 -11.42 -32.09 -29.54
CA PRO A 268 -11.39 -31.82 -28.11
C PRO A 268 -10.96 -30.40 -27.72
N ILE A 269 -11.74 -29.36 -27.95
CA ILE A 269 -11.54 -28.14 -27.12
C ILE A 269 -12.90 -27.56 -26.76
N VAL A 270 -13.50 -28.14 -25.73
CA VAL A 270 -14.80 -27.70 -25.19
C VAL A 270 -14.66 -26.42 -24.33
N GLN A 271 -13.43 -25.98 -24.05
CA GLN A 271 -13.11 -24.79 -23.26
C GLN A 271 -11.87 -24.08 -23.81
N VAL A 272 -11.98 -23.48 -25.01
CA VAL A 272 -10.86 -22.79 -25.66
C VAL A 272 -10.31 -21.70 -24.74
N GLN A 273 -11.19 -20.92 -24.11
CA GLN A 273 -10.82 -19.81 -23.24
C GLN A 273 -9.95 -20.26 -22.05
N ALA A 274 -10.24 -21.42 -21.44
CA ALA A 274 -9.47 -21.94 -20.32
C ALA A 274 -8.05 -22.43 -20.71
N GLN A 275 -7.83 -22.68 -22.01
CA GLN A 275 -6.54 -23.14 -22.56
C GLN A 275 -5.74 -22.01 -23.20
N MET A 276 -6.30 -20.80 -23.28
CA MET A 276 -5.62 -19.61 -23.80
C MET A 276 -4.80 -18.92 -22.71
N ILE A 277 -3.82 -18.11 -23.11
CA ILE A 277 -3.06 -17.26 -22.19
C ILE A 277 -4.05 -16.29 -21.52
N PRO A 278 -4.14 -16.29 -20.17
CA PRO A 278 -5.03 -15.39 -19.46
C PRO A 278 -4.71 -13.92 -19.74
N ARG A 279 -5.74 -13.07 -19.74
CA ARG A 279 -5.60 -11.63 -19.99
C ARG A 279 -5.21 -10.82 -18.75
N THR A 280 -5.36 -11.40 -17.56
CA THR A 280 -5.00 -10.78 -16.27
C THR A 280 -3.49 -10.90 -16.02
N ALA A 281 -2.87 -9.91 -15.36
CA ALA A 281 -1.44 -9.93 -15.06
C ALA A 281 -1.00 -11.08 -14.13
N ALA A 282 -1.89 -11.58 -13.26
CA ALA A 282 -1.56 -12.58 -12.24
C ALA A 282 -2.63 -13.70 -12.11
N PRO A 283 -2.83 -14.54 -13.15
CA PRO A 283 -3.98 -15.45 -13.24
C PRO A 283 -3.95 -16.64 -12.28
N TYR A 284 -2.79 -17.02 -11.75
CA TYR A 284 -2.63 -18.17 -10.85
C TYR A 284 -2.32 -17.77 -9.41
N LEU A 285 -2.56 -16.51 -9.06
CA LEU A 285 -2.15 -15.99 -7.76
C LEU A 285 -2.93 -16.59 -6.59
N TYR A 286 -4.16 -17.05 -6.83
CA TYR A 286 -4.97 -17.77 -5.85
C TYR A 286 -4.34 -19.11 -5.40
N LEU A 287 -3.52 -19.75 -6.25
CA LEU A 287 -2.83 -20.99 -5.87
C LEU A 287 -1.75 -20.76 -4.81
N ASN A 288 -1.30 -19.52 -4.63
CA ASN A 288 -0.33 -19.11 -3.61
C ASN A 288 0.95 -19.98 -3.54
N LEU A 289 1.40 -20.54 -4.67
CA LEU A 289 2.52 -21.52 -4.74
C LEU A 289 3.86 -21.00 -4.21
N PHE A 290 4.07 -19.68 -4.30
CA PHE A 290 5.32 -19.02 -3.91
C PHE A 290 5.15 -18.06 -2.72
N GLY A 291 3.95 -17.99 -2.13
CA GLY A 291 3.65 -17.13 -1.00
C GLY A 291 3.76 -17.85 0.33
N GLN A 292 3.70 -17.09 1.42
CA GLN A 292 3.48 -17.69 2.73
C GLN A 292 2.08 -18.29 2.79
N PRO A 293 1.88 -19.42 3.51
CA PRO A 293 0.56 -19.96 3.79
C PRO A 293 -0.34 -18.84 4.32
N ARG A 294 -1.55 -18.75 3.78
CA ARG A 294 -2.53 -17.73 4.15
C ARG A 294 -3.49 -18.34 5.15
N ASP A 295 -3.80 -17.58 6.19
CA ASP A 295 -4.93 -17.88 7.06
C ASP A 295 -6.25 -17.60 6.30
N GLU A 296 -7.37 -18.11 6.80
CA GLU A 296 -8.70 -17.88 6.21
C GLU A 296 -9.03 -16.40 5.98
N GLU A 297 -8.47 -15.49 6.79
CA GLU A 297 -8.64 -14.05 6.61
C GLU A 297 -7.78 -13.47 5.48
N GLY A 298 -6.65 -14.09 5.18
CA GLY A 298 -5.74 -13.70 4.11
C GLY A 298 -6.01 -14.38 2.78
N GLU A 299 -6.95 -15.32 2.74
CA GLU A 299 -7.24 -16.14 1.57
C GLU A 299 -7.82 -15.32 0.39
N MET A 300 -7.69 -15.87 -0.82
CA MET A 300 -8.32 -15.34 -2.03
C MET A 300 -9.67 -16.03 -2.26
N TYR A 301 -10.72 -15.24 -2.42
CA TYR A 301 -12.08 -15.73 -2.69
C TYR A 301 -12.51 -15.26 -4.07
N GLU A 302 -12.23 -16.06 -5.10
CA GLU A 302 -12.48 -15.69 -6.51
C GLU A 302 -13.94 -15.85 -6.91
N THR A 303 -14.62 -16.87 -6.38
CA THR A 303 -16.02 -17.11 -6.71
C THR A 303 -16.96 -16.29 -5.83
N ARG A 304 -18.11 -15.95 -6.40
CA ARG A 304 -19.19 -15.29 -5.66
C ARG A 304 -19.68 -16.16 -4.51
N GLU A 305 -19.80 -17.47 -4.75
CA GLU A 305 -20.31 -18.46 -3.81
C GLU A 305 -19.41 -18.56 -2.58
N ASP A 306 -18.09 -18.62 -2.76
CA ASP A 306 -17.15 -18.68 -1.64
C ASP A 306 -17.17 -17.38 -0.82
N ARG A 307 -17.23 -16.23 -1.50
CA ARG A 307 -17.38 -14.92 -0.83
C ARG A 307 -18.66 -14.85 0.00
N TYR A 308 -19.78 -15.30 -0.57
CA TYR A 308 -21.07 -15.29 0.12
C TYR A 308 -21.09 -16.26 1.31
N ARG A 309 -20.55 -17.47 1.16
CA ARG A 309 -20.48 -18.47 2.25
C ARG A 309 -19.69 -17.96 3.46
N VAL A 310 -18.54 -17.32 3.23
CA VAL A 310 -17.74 -16.73 4.31
C VAL A 310 -18.44 -15.51 4.90
N PHE A 311 -19.12 -14.72 4.07
CA PHE A 311 -19.93 -13.60 4.53
C PHE A 311 -21.08 -14.04 5.44
N GLU A 312 -21.85 -15.04 5.04
CA GLU A 312 -22.97 -15.62 5.77
C GLU A 312 -22.54 -16.14 7.14
N SER A 313 -21.46 -16.92 7.17
CA SER A 313 -20.97 -17.55 8.41
C SER A 313 -20.38 -16.57 9.43
N ARG A 314 -19.68 -15.51 8.97
CA ARG A 314 -18.87 -14.65 9.87
C ARG A 314 -19.39 -13.23 10.03
N PHE A 315 -20.10 -12.68 9.05
CA PHE A 315 -20.37 -11.24 8.95
C PHE A 315 -21.85 -10.90 8.92
N LEU A 316 -22.69 -11.76 8.33
CA LEU A 316 -24.11 -11.48 8.08
C LEU A 316 -24.86 -11.03 9.34
N ALA A 317 -24.76 -11.78 10.44
CA ALA A 317 -25.46 -11.44 11.68
C ALA A 317 -25.07 -10.06 12.24
N ALA A 318 -23.79 -9.70 12.18
CA ALA A 318 -23.31 -8.40 12.66
C ALA A 318 -23.70 -7.26 11.73
N VAL A 319 -23.64 -7.48 10.41
CA VAL A 319 -24.03 -6.50 9.40
C VAL A 319 -25.54 -6.25 9.45
N GLU A 320 -26.37 -7.28 9.57
CA GLU A 320 -27.83 -7.13 9.67
C GLU A 320 -28.24 -6.35 10.92
N LYS A 321 -27.66 -6.70 12.08
CA LYS A 321 -27.89 -5.97 13.32
C LYS A 321 -27.45 -4.52 13.20
N GLY A 322 -26.29 -4.28 12.59
CA GLY A 322 -25.75 -2.94 12.37
C GLY A 322 -26.61 -2.09 11.43
N VAL A 323 -27.08 -2.68 10.33
CA VAL A 323 -27.96 -2.05 9.34
C VAL A 323 -29.33 -1.71 9.94
N GLU A 324 -29.91 -2.60 10.75
CA GLU A 324 -31.18 -2.33 11.43
C GLU A 324 -31.03 -1.21 12.48
N GLY A 325 -29.91 -1.17 13.21
CA GLY A 325 -29.57 -0.04 14.08
C GLY A 325 -29.45 1.28 13.32
N ALA A 326 -28.73 1.30 12.19
CA ALA A 326 -28.58 2.47 11.33
C ALA A 326 -29.93 2.92 10.70
N ARG A 327 -30.85 1.98 10.44
CA ARG A 327 -32.20 2.28 9.98
C ARG A 327 -33.03 2.98 11.06
N GLN A 328 -32.95 2.51 12.30
CA GLN A 328 -33.65 3.11 13.44
C GLN A 328 -33.14 4.52 13.77
N GLU A 329 -31.85 4.81 13.51
CA GLU A 329 -31.28 6.16 13.62
C GLU A 329 -31.94 7.16 12.63
N GLY A 330 -32.53 6.68 11.53
CA GLY A 330 -33.31 7.49 10.59
C GLY A 330 -32.49 8.48 9.75
N GLY A 331 -33.18 9.39 9.05
CA GLY A 331 -32.55 10.49 8.29
C GLY A 331 -31.67 10.02 7.11
N GLU A 332 -30.52 10.68 6.93
CA GLU A 332 -29.54 10.30 5.88
C GLU A 332 -28.89 8.94 6.13
N VAL A 333 -28.62 8.60 7.40
CA VAL A 333 -28.00 7.33 7.80
C VAL A 333 -28.93 6.15 7.47
N GLY A 334 -30.21 6.27 7.80
CA GLY A 334 -31.22 5.25 7.46
C GLY A 334 -31.45 5.09 5.95
N ARG A 335 -31.25 6.15 5.16
CA ARG A 335 -31.27 6.07 3.68
C ARG A 335 -30.04 5.34 3.15
N ALA A 336 -28.86 5.62 3.69
CA ALA A 336 -27.62 4.94 3.29
C ALA A 336 -27.65 3.44 3.65
N SER A 337 -28.22 3.08 4.81
CA SER A 337 -28.36 1.67 5.22
C SER A 337 -29.28 0.86 4.31
N ALA A 338 -30.23 1.50 3.62
CA ALA A 338 -31.08 0.84 2.62
C ALA A 338 -30.28 0.33 1.41
N GLY A 339 -29.20 1.01 1.03
CA GLY A 339 -28.28 0.55 -0.03
C GLY A 339 -27.56 -0.74 0.35
N VAL A 340 -27.06 -0.81 1.60
CA VAL A 340 -26.45 -2.03 2.14
C VAL A 340 -27.46 -3.18 2.16
N ARG A 341 -28.70 -2.92 2.59
CA ARG A 341 -29.76 -3.94 2.59
C ARG A 341 -30.09 -4.46 1.19
N ARG A 342 -30.08 -3.58 0.18
CA ARG A 342 -30.27 -3.98 -1.21
C ARG A 342 -29.15 -4.92 -1.65
N ALA A 343 -27.89 -4.58 -1.37
CA ALA A 343 -26.75 -5.45 -1.67
C ALA A 343 -26.86 -6.81 -0.95
N LEU A 344 -27.33 -6.85 0.30
CA LEU A 344 -27.58 -8.11 1.03
C LEU A 344 -28.68 -8.96 0.38
N ALA A 345 -29.73 -8.33 -0.16
CA ALA A 345 -30.78 -9.04 -0.88
C ALA A 345 -30.25 -9.64 -2.19
N GLU A 346 -29.42 -8.89 -2.92
CA GLU A 346 -28.75 -9.35 -4.16
C GLU A 346 -27.74 -10.47 -3.87
N GLY A 347 -27.13 -10.52 -2.68
CA GLY A 347 -26.26 -11.63 -2.29
C GLY A 347 -26.99 -12.96 -2.02
N ARG A 348 -28.27 -12.91 -1.61
CA ARG A 348 -29.07 -14.08 -1.26
C ARG A 348 -29.69 -14.82 -2.45
N THR A 349 -29.73 -14.17 -3.63
CA THR A 349 -30.35 -14.69 -4.85
C THR A 349 -29.35 -15.47 -5.70
#